data_AF-A0A4D4KRK4-F1
#
_entry.id   AF-A0A4D4KRK4-F1
#
_cell.length_a   1.000
_cell.length_b   1.000
_cell.length_c   1.000
_cell.angle_alpha   90.00
_cell.angle_beta   90.00
_cell.angle_gamma   90.00
#
_symmetry.space_group_name_H-M   'P 1'
#
loop_
_entity.id
_entity.type
_entity.pdbx_description
1 polymer ?
#
loop_
_entity_poly.entity_id
_entity_poly.type
_entity_poly.pdbx_seq_one_letter_code
_entity_poly.pdbx_strand_id
1 'polypeptide(L)'
;MPLPDSDGYLFTGRWSLRTHPWLADHAVRGRAVAPGTALVETALRAGDAVGCDLLAELTLESPVLLPEDGGALRVQVVVTGPQDDGRRAVTLHTCGADGDWTRHARGILTDGGHTEPAGLETWPPADAQTVETTGLYERLAASGLAYGPAFHGLETVWRRGEEIYADVTLPEDAGRVGDAFGLHPALLDAALHAWLACAGGESGEGGAVRLPFVWAGVSLHATGATRLRVRLTPVAGGGMSVLVADEAGRPVASAETLVTRPLGRKDSAAPRRTTAPRTASTGPPHRPDPPSSQPRASPSSARTGSASTGSRNATTTLPPSASGWTRARARCRSTCLPALSPLPTTMWQRRPPPPPAGRWRSCSPG
;
A
#
# COMPACT_ATOMS: atom_id res chain seq x y z
N MET A 1 -7.55 4.86 12.67
CA MET A 1 -7.68 5.33 14.06
C MET A 1 -6.45 6.17 14.36
N PRO A 2 -6.56 7.36 14.95
CA PRO A 2 -5.38 8.13 15.35
C PRO A 2 -4.59 7.38 16.42
N LEU A 3 -3.27 7.50 16.38
CA LEU A 3 -2.36 7.00 17.40
C LEU A 3 -2.19 8.07 18.48
N PRO A 4 -2.28 7.72 19.78
CA PRO A 4 -2.02 8.66 20.86
C PRO A 4 -0.65 9.32 20.72
N ASP A 5 -0.57 10.61 21.06
CA ASP A 5 0.65 11.39 21.25
C ASP A 5 1.66 11.40 20.08
N SER A 6 1.23 11.11 18.85
CA SER A 6 2.15 10.97 17.69
C SER A 6 1.62 11.52 16.36
N ASP A 7 0.41 12.09 16.32
CA ASP A 7 -0.29 12.53 15.10
C ASP A 7 -0.31 11.47 13.96
N GLY A 8 -0.09 10.21 14.32
CA GLY A 8 -0.06 9.07 13.44
C GLY A 8 -1.42 8.40 13.32
N TYR A 9 -1.51 7.44 12.42
CA TYR A 9 -2.74 6.70 12.13
C TYR A 9 -2.45 5.21 11.99
N LEU A 10 -3.34 4.40 12.57
CA LEU A 10 -3.43 2.97 12.35
C LEU A 10 -4.68 2.64 11.52
N PHE A 11 -4.48 2.00 10.39
CA PHE A 11 -5.55 1.40 9.59
C PHE A 11 -5.53 -0.11 9.76
N THR A 12 -6.71 -0.72 9.81
CA THR A 12 -6.87 -2.16 10.04
C THR A 12 -7.76 -2.77 8.98
N GLY A 13 -7.39 -3.95 8.49
CA GLY A 13 -8.14 -4.72 7.50
C GLY A 13 -8.05 -6.21 7.76
N ARG A 14 -8.73 -6.99 6.91
CA ARG A 14 -8.63 -8.46 6.90
C ARG A 14 -8.55 -8.96 5.47
N TRP A 15 -7.57 -9.81 5.19
CA TRP A 15 -7.41 -10.45 3.88
C TRP A 15 -7.60 -11.95 4.00
N SER A 16 -8.44 -12.52 3.15
CA SER A 16 -8.63 -13.96 3.04
C SER A 16 -9.12 -14.31 1.64
N LEU A 17 -8.83 -15.54 1.19
CA LEU A 17 -9.33 -16.05 -0.09
C LEU A 17 -10.86 -16.14 -0.13
N ARG A 18 -11.54 -16.20 1.03
CA ARG A 18 -13.01 -16.21 1.11
C ARG A 18 -13.64 -14.85 0.81
N THR A 19 -12.94 -13.77 1.15
CA THR A 19 -13.45 -12.39 1.01
C THR A 19 -12.89 -11.70 -0.22
N HIS A 20 -11.71 -12.12 -0.67
CA HIS A 20 -11.00 -11.59 -1.83
C HIS A 20 -10.53 -12.79 -2.68
N PRO A 21 -11.45 -13.48 -3.37
CA PRO A 21 -11.14 -14.73 -4.08
C PRO A 21 -10.10 -14.55 -5.18
N TRP A 22 -10.04 -13.37 -5.81
CA TRP A 22 -9.01 -13.03 -6.80
C TRP A 22 -7.58 -13.17 -6.26
N LEU A 23 -7.34 -13.08 -4.94
CA LEU A 23 -6.00 -13.31 -4.39
C LEU A 23 -5.49 -14.74 -4.58
N ALA A 24 -6.37 -15.71 -4.84
CA ALA A 24 -5.98 -17.09 -5.15
C ALA A 24 -5.30 -17.20 -6.52
N ASP A 25 -5.61 -16.27 -7.43
CA ASP A 25 -5.15 -16.27 -8.81
C ASP A 25 -3.77 -15.61 -8.98
N HIS A 26 -3.10 -15.22 -7.90
CA HIS A 26 -1.72 -14.78 -7.93
C HIS A 26 -0.86 -15.70 -7.06
N ALA A 27 -0.16 -16.64 -7.68
CA ALA A 27 0.58 -17.68 -6.99
C ALA A 27 2.06 -17.71 -7.37
N VAL A 28 2.92 -17.81 -6.35
CA VAL A 28 4.37 -17.97 -6.51
C VAL A 28 4.75 -19.34 -5.96
N ARG A 29 5.30 -20.20 -6.82
CA ARG A 29 5.71 -21.58 -6.51
C ARG A 29 4.59 -22.39 -5.84
N GLY A 30 3.38 -22.27 -6.38
CA GLY A 30 2.20 -23.00 -5.93
C GLY A 30 1.53 -22.43 -4.68
N ARG A 31 1.97 -21.28 -4.15
CA ARG A 31 1.38 -20.65 -2.96
C ARG A 31 0.73 -19.32 -3.33
N ALA A 32 -0.48 -19.07 -2.84
CA ALA A 32 -1.16 -17.80 -3.03
C ALA A 32 -0.39 -16.67 -2.31
N VAL A 33 -0.01 -15.63 -3.05
CA VAL A 33 0.73 -14.48 -2.57
C VAL A 33 -0.01 -13.22 -2.97
N ALA A 34 -0.22 -12.28 -2.04
CA ALA A 34 -0.81 -11.00 -2.43
C ALA A 34 0.15 -10.27 -3.39
N PRO A 35 -0.32 -9.74 -4.53
CA PRO A 35 0.55 -9.06 -5.48
C PRO A 35 1.13 -7.79 -4.85
N GLY A 36 2.31 -7.38 -5.30
CA GLY A 36 2.94 -6.14 -4.83
C GLY A 36 2.04 -4.91 -5.02
N THR A 37 1.26 -4.91 -6.09
CA THR A 37 0.26 -3.87 -6.40
C THR A 37 -0.84 -3.75 -5.35
N ALA A 38 -1.18 -4.82 -4.61
CA ALA A 38 -2.13 -4.75 -3.51
C ALA A 38 -1.55 -3.97 -2.31
N LEU A 39 -0.24 -4.06 -2.10
CA LEU A 39 0.45 -3.30 -1.06
C LEU A 39 0.60 -1.84 -1.46
N VAL A 40 0.85 -1.55 -2.75
CA VAL A 40 0.86 -0.19 -3.32
C VAL A 40 -0.51 0.48 -3.15
N GLU A 41 -1.57 -0.16 -3.61
CA GLU A 41 -2.96 0.31 -3.46
C GLU A 41 -3.31 0.56 -1.99
N THR A 42 -2.89 -0.33 -1.09
CA THR A 42 -3.10 -0.16 0.35
C THR A 42 -2.36 1.06 0.91
N ALA A 43 -1.12 1.29 0.50
CA ALA A 43 -0.32 2.43 0.93
C ALA A 43 -0.90 3.76 0.41
N LEU A 44 -1.29 3.81 -0.87
CA LEU A 44 -1.97 4.96 -1.48
C LEU A 44 -3.27 5.27 -0.74
N ARG A 45 -4.08 4.24 -0.45
CA ARG A 45 -5.34 4.40 0.28
C ARG A 45 -5.14 4.96 1.68
N ALA A 46 -4.05 4.59 2.36
CA ALA A 46 -3.67 5.14 3.66
C ALA A 46 -3.16 6.58 3.55
N GLY A 47 -2.38 6.90 2.52
CA GLY A 47 -1.95 8.25 2.17
C GLY A 47 -3.12 9.20 1.97
N ASP A 48 -4.06 8.82 1.11
CA ASP A 48 -5.29 9.57 0.84
C ASP A 48 -6.06 9.91 2.12
N ALA A 49 -6.08 8.97 3.08
CA ALA A 49 -6.79 9.15 4.34
C ALA A 49 -6.11 10.16 5.29
N VAL A 50 -4.83 10.48 5.08
CA VAL A 50 -4.04 11.46 5.84
C VAL A 50 -3.66 12.70 5.02
N GLY A 51 -4.16 12.81 3.78
CA GLY A 51 -3.90 13.95 2.90
C GLY A 51 -2.58 13.89 2.13
N CYS A 52 -1.96 12.72 2.00
CA CYS A 52 -0.78 12.50 1.17
C CYS A 52 -1.19 11.81 -0.14
N ASP A 53 -0.96 12.47 -1.27
CA ASP A 53 -1.32 12.01 -2.62
C ASP A 53 -0.14 11.39 -3.39
N LEU A 54 1.08 11.43 -2.82
CA LEU A 54 2.28 10.86 -3.40
C LEU A 54 2.88 9.78 -2.49
N LEU A 55 3.01 8.57 -3.02
CA LEU A 55 3.83 7.52 -2.45
C LEU A 55 5.26 7.67 -3.01
N ALA A 56 6.06 8.46 -2.29
CA ALA A 56 7.42 8.82 -2.70
C ALA A 56 8.31 7.57 -2.86
N GLU A 57 8.17 6.60 -1.94
CA GLU A 57 8.85 5.31 -2.04
C GLU A 57 8.03 4.23 -1.33
N LEU A 58 8.04 3.00 -1.85
CA LEU A 58 7.60 1.79 -1.15
C LEU A 58 8.54 0.62 -1.48
N THR A 59 9.22 0.11 -0.47
CA THR A 59 10.03 -1.11 -0.56
C THR A 59 9.22 -2.31 -0.08
N LEU A 60 9.13 -3.36 -0.91
CA LEU A 60 8.49 -4.64 -0.59
C LEU A 60 9.51 -5.58 0.07
N GLU A 61 9.39 -5.78 1.38
CA GLU A 61 10.37 -6.50 2.20
C GLU A 61 10.14 -8.02 2.18
N SER A 62 8.91 -8.45 2.43
CA SER A 62 8.54 -9.87 2.56
C SER A 62 7.18 -10.18 1.91
N PRO A 63 7.00 -11.35 1.28
CA PRO A 63 5.74 -11.70 0.63
C PRO A 63 4.61 -11.90 1.64
N VAL A 64 3.39 -11.49 1.29
CA VAL A 64 2.17 -11.78 2.05
C VAL A 64 1.60 -13.11 1.56
N LEU A 65 1.74 -14.16 2.37
CA LEU A 65 1.28 -15.51 2.04
C LEU A 65 -0.13 -15.73 2.57
N LEU A 66 -1.08 -16.06 1.68
CA LEU A 66 -2.47 -16.25 2.08
C LEU A 66 -2.66 -17.68 2.65
N PRO A 67 -3.39 -17.85 3.77
CA PRO A 67 -3.68 -19.17 4.32
C PRO A 67 -4.51 -20.04 3.37
N GLU A 68 -4.02 -21.24 3.06
CA GLU A 68 -4.67 -22.19 2.13
C GLU A 68 -5.96 -22.80 2.70
N ASP A 69 -6.09 -22.85 4.04
CA ASP A 69 -7.30 -23.28 4.75
C ASP A 69 -8.44 -22.24 4.69
N GLY A 70 -8.20 -21.10 4.02
CA GLY A 70 -9.14 -19.99 3.93
C GLY A 70 -9.18 -19.11 5.18
N GLY A 71 -8.21 -19.26 6.10
CA GLY A 71 -7.99 -18.38 7.23
C GLY A 71 -7.79 -16.92 6.81
N ALA A 72 -8.10 -15.99 7.71
CA ALA A 72 -7.98 -14.55 7.45
C ALA A 72 -6.76 -13.96 8.16
N LEU A 73 -5.92 -13.28 7.40
CA LEU A 73 -4.85 -12.44 7.94
C LEU A 73 -5.45 -11.14 8.48
N ARG A 74 -5.04 -10.73 9.67
CA ARG A 74 -5.23 -9.35 10.13
C ARG A 74 -4.20 -8.47 9.44
N VAL A 75 -4.61 -7.33 8.93
CA VAL A 75 -3.73 -6.37 8.24
C VAL A 75 -3.68 -5.08 9.03
N GLN A 76 -2.49 -4.51 9.18
CA GLN A 76 -2.28 -3.20 9.78
C GLN A 76 -1.42 -2.33 8.87
N VAL A 77 -1.87 -1.09 8.68
CA VAL A 77 -1.06 -0.04 8.06
C VAL A 77 -0.84 1.04 9.10
N VAL A 78 0.42 1.30 9.40
CA VAL A 78 0.83 2.35 10.34
C VAL A 78 1.41 3.49 9.54
N VAL A 79 0.82 4.68 9.69
CA VAL A 79 1.32 5.94 9.14
C VAL A 79 1.74 6.83 10.30
N THR A 80 2.96 7.37 10.28
CA THR A 80 3.44 8.24 11.35
C THR A 80 2.79 9.63 11.30
N GLY A 81 3.00 10.42 12.36
CA GLY A 81 2.88 11.87 12.29
C GLY A 81 3.77 12.45 11.18
N PRO A 82 3.47 13.67 10.71
CA PRO A 82 4.29 14.34 9.72
C PRO A 82 5.65 14.69 10.33
N GLN A 83 6.71 14.54 9.54
CA GLN A 83 8.04 15.05 9.85
C GLN A 83 8.11 16.55 9.50
N ASP A 84 9.24 17.20 9.81
CA ASP A 84 9.44 18.64 9.57
C ASP A 84 9.27 19.05 8.10
N ASP A 85 9.50 18.12 7.17
CA ASP A 85 9.35 18.31 5.73
C ASP A 85 8.01 17.81 5.17
N GLY A 86 7.05 17.49 6.05
CA GLY A 86 5.72 17.00 5.67
C GLY A 86 5.64 15.51 5.38
N ARG A 87 6.78 14.81 5.27
CA ARG A 87 6.81 13.37 4.97
C ARG A 87 6.28 12.53 6.11
N ARG A 88 5.67 11.40 5.76
CA ARG A 88 5.14 10.41 6.71
C ARG A 88 5.68 9.03 6.36
N ALA A 89 6.25 8.34 7.34
CA ALA A 89 6.59 6.94 7.15
C ALA A 89 5.33 6.08 7.15
N VAL A 90 5.25 5.12 6.24
CA VAL A 90 4.19 4.11 6.17
C VAL A 90 4.78 2.72 6.28
N THR A 91 4.12 1.83 7.02
CA THR A 91 4.48 0.42 7.12
C THR A 91 3.25 -0.47 7.07
N LEU A 92 3.37 -1.60 6.38
CA LEU A 92 2.28 -2.58 6.22
C LEU A 92 2.67 -3.90 6.87
N HIS A 93 1.81 -4.39 7.74
CA HIS A 93 2.00 -5.60 8.51
C HIS A 93 0.82 -6.56 8.37
N THR A 94 1.08 -7.86 8.46
CA THR A 94 0.02 -8.86 8.63
C THR A 94 0.28 -9.73 9.84
N CYS A 95 -0.78 -10.31 10.39
CA CYS A 95 -0.73 -11.27 11.48
C CYS A 95 -1.68 -12.43 11.21
N GLY A 96 -1.12 -13.64 11.21
CA GLY A 96 -1.83 -14.89 10.98
C GLY A 96 -2.39 -15.51 12.27
N ALA A 97 -2.60 -16.83 12.23
CA ALA A 97 -3.11 -17.61 13.36
C ALA A 97 -2.06 -17.85 14.47
N ASP A 98 -0.78 -17.74 14.13
CA ASP A 98 0.35 -17.80 15.08
C ASP A 98 0.37 -16.62 16.05
N GLY A 99 -0.23 -15.48 15.67
CA GLY A 99 -0.32 -14.29 16.50
C GLY A 99 0.85 -13.31 16.31
N ASP A 100 1.83 -13.66 15.50
CA ASP A 100 3.02 -12.84 15.23
C ASP A 100 2.76 -11.85 14.09
N TRP A 101 3.27 -10.63 14.24
CA TRP A 101 3.18 -9.60 13.19
C TRP A 101 4.41 -9.66 12.29
N THR A 102 4.20 -9.75 10.98
CA THR A 102 5.24 -9.67 9.96
C THR A 102 5.10 -8.35 9.19
N ARG A 103 6.21 -7.62 9.01
CA ARG A 103 6.25 -6.45 8.13
C ARG A 103 6.52 -6.86 6.69
N HIS A 104 5.71 -6.36 5.78
CA HIS A 104 5.76 -6.71 4.35
C HIS A 104 6.20 -5.56 3.47
N ALA A 105 5.91 -4.32 3.88
CA ALA A 105 6.39 -3.14 3.18
C ALA A 105 6.66 -1.99 4.14
N ARG A 106 7.59 -1.13 3.72
CA ARG A 106 7.83 0.18 4.32
C ARG A 106 8.00 1.22 3.22
N GLY A 107 7.62 2.45 3.50
CA GLY A 107 7.67 3.51 2.52
C GLY A 107 7.51 4.89 3.12
N ILE A 108 7.43 5.87 2.24
CA ILE A 108 7.27 7.29 2.54
C ILE A 108 6.10 7.83 1.74
N LEU A 109 5.19 8.50 2.44
CA LEU A 109 4.09 9.27 1.89
C LEU A 109 4.42 10.76 2.03
N THR A 110 4.01 11.55 1.06
CA THR A 110 4.14 13.01 1.10
C THR A 110 2.93 13.66 0.43
N ASP A 111 2.67 14.92 0.77
CA ASP A 111 1.75 15.76 0.02
C ASP A 111 2.50 16.53 -1.08
N GLY A 112 1.84 16.74 -2.21
CA GLY A 112 2.37 17.58 -3.28
C GLY A 112 3.59 16.98 -4.01
N GLY A 113 3.97 17.63 -5.11
CA GLY A 113 5.06 17.17 -5.98
C GLY A 113 4.63 16.32 -7.17
N HIS A 114 3.35 15.96 -7.26
CA HIS A 114 2.80 15.28 -8.42
C HIS A 114 2.40 16.29 -9.52
N THR A 115 3.03 16.18 -10.70
CA THR A 115 2.54 16.80 -11.93
C THR A 115 1.87 15.74 -12.78
N GLU A 116 0.63 16.00 -13.23
CA GLU A 116 -0.09 15.08 -14.12
C GLU A 116 0.73 14.85 -15.40
N PRO A 117 1.13 13.59 -15.68
CA PRO A 117 1.92 13.30 -16.86
C PRO A 117 1.07 13.51 -18.13
N ALA A 118 1.74 13.71 -19.27
CA ALA A 118 1.04 13.68 -20.55
C ALA A 118 0.34 12.32 -20.76
N GLY A 119 -0.87 12.37 -21.30
CA GLY A 119 -1.69 11.19 -21.54
C GLY A 119 -1.18 10.28 -22.67
N LEU A 120 -2.01 9.28 -22.97
CA LEU A 120 -1.84 8.28 -24.03
C LEU A 120 -2.99 8.36 -25.04
N GLU A 121 -3.23 9.55 -25.58
CA GLU A 121 -4.39 9.85 -26.45
C GLU A 121 -4.25 9.18 -27.83
N THR A 122 -3.05 9.20 -28.40
CA THR A 122 -2.72 8.53 -29.68
C THR A 122 -2.51 7.04 -29.44
N TRP A 123 -3.43 6.21 -29.94
CA TRP A 123 -3.44 4.78 -29.67
C TRP A 123 -3.95 3.92 -30.86
N PRO A 124 -3.30 2.79 -31.18
CA PRO A 124 -2.01 2.35 -30.66
C PRO A 124 -0.90 3.36 -31.05
N PRO A 125 0.24 3.40 -30.35
CA PRO A 125 1.30 4.34 -30.67
C PRO A 125 1.79 4.14 -32.11
N ALA A 126 1.99 5.25 -32.83
CA ALA A 126 2.57 5.21 -34.17
C ALA A 126 3.94 4.52 -34.13
N ASP A 127 4.21 3.72 -35.17
CA ASP A 127 5.45 2.97 -35.38
C ASP A 127 5.76 1.90 -34.32
N ALA A 128 4.77 1.52 -33.50
CA ALA A 128 4.92 0.40 -32.55
C ALA A 128 4.59 -0.95 -33.20
N GLN A 129 5.44 -1.94 -32.94
CA GLN A 129 5.28 -3.31 -33.46
C GLN A 129 4.55 -4.18 -32.43
N THR A 130 3.58 -4.97 -32.89
CA THR A 130 2.88 -5.93 -32.01
C THR A 130 3.84 -7.00 -31.51
N VAL A 131 3.75 -7.34 -30.22
CA VAL A 131 4.52 -8.40 -29.56
C VAL A 131 3.64 -9.62 -29.37
N GLU A 132 4.16 -10.80 -29.72
CA GLU A 132 3.42 -12.05 -29.57
C GLU A 132 3.33 -12.47 -28.10
N THR A 133 2.11 -12.61 -27.59
CA THR A 133 1.83 -12.96 -26.19
C THR A 133 1.35 -14.40 -26.00
N THR A 134 1.16 -15.17 -27.09
CA THR A 134 0.75 -16.57 -27.02
C THR A 134 1.71 -17.38 -26.15
N GLY A 135 1.15 -18.20 -25.25
CA GLY A 135 1.92 -19.05 -24.34
C GLY A 135 2.58 -18.31 -23.18
N LEU A 136 2.33 -17.00 -22.99
CA LEU A 136 2.97 -16.19 -21.95
C LEU A 136 2.71 -16.75 -20.55
N TYR A 137 1.44 -16.97 -20.21
CA TYR A 137 1.05 -17.41 -18.87
C TYR A 137 1.54 -18.82 -18.55
N GLU A 138 1.60 -19.71 -19.54
CA GLU A 138 2.18 -21.05 -19.40
C GLU A 138 3.69 -20.99 -19.11
N ARG A 139 4.43 -20.12 -19.82
CA ARG A 139 5.88 -19.92 -19.57
C ARG A 139 6.16 -19.34 -18.19
N LEU A 140 5.33 -18.38 -17.75
CA LEU A 140 5.43 -17.81 -16.41
C LEU A 140 5.14 -18.86 -15.33
N ALA A 141 4.07 -19.65 -15.51
CA ALA A 141 3.70 -20.73 -14.60
C ALA A 141 4.81 -21.79 -14.48
N ALA A 142 5.42 -22.18 -15.61
CA ALA A 142 6.57 -23.10 -15.63
C ALA A 142 7.78 -22.55 -14.86
N SER A 143 7.92 -21.23 -14.80
CA SER A 143 8.96 -20.53 -14.03
C SER A 143 8.59 -20.30 -12.55
N GLY A 144 7.42 -20.79 -12.12
CA GLY A 144 6.93 -20.70 -10.76
C GLY A 144 6.14 -19.43 -10.45
N LEU A 145 5.70 -18.67 -11.46
CA LEU A 145 4.79 -17.53 -11.31
C LEU A 145 3.49 -17.84 -12.05
N ALA A 146 2.49 -18.33 -11.32
CA ALA A 146 1.20 -18.71 -11.89
C ALA A 146 0.19 -17.59 -11.68
N TYR A 147 -0.39 -17.16 -12.79
CA TYR A 147 -1.52 -16.24 -12.82
C TYR A 147 -2.78 -17.04 -13.16
N GLY A 148 -3.84 -16.86 -12.39
CA GLY A 148 -5.18 -17.35 -12.67
C GLY A 148 -6.04 -16.30 -13.38
N PRO A 149 -7.32 -16.62 -13.66
CA PRO A 149 -8.21 -15.81 -14.49
C PRO A 149 -8.31 -14.35 -14.08
N ALA A 150 -8.33 -14.02 -12.79
CA ALA A 150 -8.41 -12.63 -12.32
C ALA A 150 -7.21 -11.75 -12.72
N PHE A 151 -6.07 -12.35 -13.09
CA PHE A 151 -4.86 -11.65 -13.51
C PHE A 151 -4.61 -11.76 -15.02
N HIS A 152 -5.47 -12.45 -15.78
CA HIS A 152 -5.33 -12.59 -17.23
C HIS A 152 -5.92 -11.40 -17.98
N GLY A 153 -5.56 -10.19 -17.54
CA GLY A 153 -6.11 -8.93 -18.09
C GLY A 153 -5.37 -8.37 -19.30
N LEU A 154 -4.15 -8.86 -19.59
CA LEU A 154 -3.33 -8.39 -20.71
C LEU A 154 -3.93 -8.80 -22.06
N GLU A 155 -4.29 -7.82 -22.91
CA GLU A 155 -4.91 -8.07 -24.21
C GLU A 155 -3.88 -8.03 -25.35
N THR A 156 -3.33 -6.85 -25.62
CA THR A 156 -2.39 -6.62 -26.73
C THR A 156 -1.16 -5.89 -26.21
N VAL A 157 0.01 -6.25 -26.73
CA VAL A 157 1.30 -5.60 -26.40
C VAL A 157 1.92 -5.07 -27.68
N TRP A 158 2.47 -3.86 -27.60
CA TRP A 158 3.29 -3.27 -28.64
C TRP A 158 4.65 -2.84 -28.09
N ARG A 159 5.66 -2.80 -28.94
CA ARG A 159 7.00 -2.31 -28.62
C ARG A 159 7.44 -1.26 -29.62
N ARG A 160 8.01 -0.16 -29.12
CA ARG A 160 8.63 0.90 -29.92
C ARG A 160 10.00 1.23 -29.33
N GLY A 161 11.05 0.69 -29.94
CA GLY A 161 12.40 0.75 -29.36
C GLY A 161 12.44 0.05 -28.01
N GLU A 162 12.71 0.81 -26.95
CA GLU A 162 12.73 0.33 -25.56
C GLU A 162 11.39 0.53 -24.83
N GLU A 163 10.45 1.28 -25.40
CA GLU A 163 9.14 1.51 -24.82
C GLU A 163 8.21 0.33 -25.11
N ILE A 164 7.46 -0.08 -24.09
CA ILE A 164 6.46 -1.14 -24.16
C ILE A 164 5.10 -0.52 -23.90
N TYR A 165 4.13 -0.92 -24.71
CA TYR A 165 2.75 -0.46 -24.61
C TYR A 165 1.82 -1.65 -24.49
N ALA A 166 0.71 -1.50 -23.79
CA ALA A 166 -0.28 -2.56 -23.72
C ALA A 166 -1.70 -2.05 -23.48
N ASP A 167 -2.66 -2.81 -23.98
CA ASP A 167 -4.06 -2.72 -23.57
C ASP A 167 -4.34 -3.80 -22.52
N VAL A 168 -5.04 -3.41 -21.46
CA VAL A 168 -5.35 -4.28 -20.32
C VAL A 168 -6.79 -4.05 -19.90
N THR A 169 -7.54 -5.13 -19.71
CA THR A 169 -8.91 -5.09 -19.18
C THR A 169 -8.96 -5.88 -17.89
N LEU A 170 -9.70 -5.39 -16.91
CA LEU A 170 -9.95 -6.11 -15.66
C LEU A 170 -10.87 -7.31 -15.93
N PRO A 171 -10.41 -8.55 -15.71
CA PRO A 171 -11.26 -9.73 -15.88
C PRO A 171 -12.43 -9.74 -14.88
N GLU A 172 -13.57 -10.31 -15.27
CA GLU A 172 -14.74 -10.40 -14.39
C GLU A 172 -14.45 -11.19 -13.10
N ASP A 173 -13.56 -12.19 -13.17
CA ASP A 173 -13.09 -13.02 -12.05
C ASP A 173 -12.37 -12.23 -10.95
N ALA A 174 -11.83 -11.05 -11.29
CA ALA A 174 -11.24 -10.16 -10.31
C ALA A 174 -12.30 -9.50 -9.39
N GLY A 175 -13.58 -9.62 -9.75
CA GLY A 175 -14.70 -8.96 -9.09
C GLY A 175 -15.02 -7.59 -9.69
N ARG A 176 -16.20 -7.06 -9.34
CA ARG A 176 -16.62 -5.74 -9.80
C ARG A 176 -15.84 -4.63 -9.11
N VAL A 177 -15.51 -3.58 -9.86
CA VAL A 177 -14.87 -2.33 -9.40
C VAL A 177 -15.71 -1.54 -8.39
N GLY A 178 -16.97 -1.94 -8.16
CA GLY A 178 -17.93 -1.28 -7.25
C GLY A 178 -17.43 -1.14 -5.80
N ASP A 179 -16.68 -0.07 -5.58
CA ASP A 179 -16.58 0.78 -4.38
C ASP A 179 -15.44 0.55 -3.36
N ALA A 180 -14.32 -0.10 -3.70
CA ALA A 180 -13.24 -0.33 -2.71
C ALA A 180 -11.80 0.08 -3.08
N PHE A 181 -11.44 0.16 -4.36
CA PHE A 181 -10.06 0.43 -4.79
C PHE A 181 -9.92 1.75 -5.54
N GLY A 182 -8.79 2.42 -5.34
CA GLY A 182 -8.32 3.49 -6.21
C GLY A 182 -8.05 2.94 -7.61
N LEU A 183 -7.13 1.96 -7.68
CA LEU A 183 -6.90 1.14 -8.86
C LEU A 183 -6.88 -0.34 -8.46
N HIS A 184 -7.63 -1.19 -9.16
CA HIS A 184 -7.72 -2.61 -8.79
C HIS A 184 -6.33 -3.28 -8.86
N PRO A 185 -5.86 -3.96 -7.79
CA PRO A 185 -4.50 -4.53 -7.77
C PRO A 185 -4.22 -5.49 -8.92
N ALA A 186 -5.18 -6.35 -9.28
CA ALA A 186 -5.03 -7.26 -10.41
C ALA A 186 -4.95 -6.55 -11.77
N LEU A 187 -5.62 -5.39 -11.92
CA LEU A 187 -5.56 -4.59 -13.14
C LEU A 187 -4.17 -3.94 -13.29
N LEU A 188 -3.66 -3.36 -12.20
CA LEU A 188 -2.32 -2.78 -12.20
C LEU A 188 -1.24 -3.86 -12.38
N ASP A 189 -1.42 -5.05 -11.81
CA ASP A 189 -0.45 -6.15 -11.96
C ASP A 189 -0.43 -6.68 -13.40
N ALA A 190 -1.61 -6.86 -14.02
CA ALA A 190 -1.72 -7.24 -15.43
C ALA A 190 -1.06 -6.24 -16.38
N ALA A 191 -1.04 -4.95 -16.05
CA ALA A 191 -0.27 -3.94 -16.80
C ALA A 191 1.24 -4.21 -16.81
N LEU A 192 1.79 -4.80 -15.74
CA LEU A 192 3.20 -5.17 -15.65
C LEU A 192 3.52 -6.46 -16.44
N HIS A 193 2.52 -7.25 -16.83
CA HIS A 193 2.73 -8.45 -17.64
C HIS A 193 3.27 -8.13 -19.04
N ALA A 194 3.00 -6.93 -19.56
CA ALA A 194 3.55 -6.46 -20.83
C ALA A 194 5.09 -6.45 -20.82
N TRP A 195 5.69 -6.08 -19.69
CA TRP A 195 7.14 -6.15 -19.51
C TRP A 195 7.66 -7.60 -19.49
N LEU A 196 6.94 -8.51 -18.82
CA LEU A 196 7.28 -9.94 -18.80
C LEU A 196 7.18 -10.56 -20.20
N ALA A 197 6.21 -10.12 -21.02
CA ALA A 197 6.06 -10.55 -22.40
C ALA A 197 7.27 -10.19 -23.26
N CYS A 198 7.82 -8.99 -23.09
CA CYS A 198 9.00 -8.53 -23.84
C CYS A 198 10.32 -9.08 -23.27
N ALA A 199 10.43 -9.28 -21.96
CA ALA A 199 11.64 -9.80 -21.31
C ALA A 199 11.91 -11.29 -21.64
N GLY A 200 10.86 -12.05 -21.98
CA GLY A 200 10.95 -13.46 -22.33
C GLY A 200 11.68 -13.77 -23.64
N GLY A 201 12.04 -12.76 -24.45
CA GLY A 201 12.77 -12.93 -25.72
C GLY A 201 14.30 -12.90 -25.60
N GLU A 202 14.85 -12.38 -24.51
CA GLU A 202 16.31 -12.18 -24.32
C GLU A 202 16.89 -13.05 -23.19
N SER A 203 16.13 -14.05 -22.73
CA SER A 203 16.57 -14.96 -21.69
C SER A 203 17.43 -16.08 -22.27
N GLY A 204 18.75 -15.88 -22.25
CA GLY A 204 19.69 -16.99 -22.24
C GLY A 204 19.37 -17.98 -21.11
N GLU A 205 19.92 -19.20 -21.22
CA GLU A 205 19.72 -20.31 -20.27
C GLU A 205 19.75 -19.84 -18.81
N GLY A 206 18.57 -19.81 -18.16
CA GLY A 206 18.43 -19.51 -16.72
C GLY A 206 17.77 -18.18 -16.34
N GLY A 207 17.09 -17.47 -17.26
CA GLY A 207 16.36 -16.23 -16.97
C GLY A 207 15.37 -16.34 -15.80
N ALA A 208 15.77 -15.83 -14.63
CA ALA A 208 14.91 -15.80 -13.45
C ALA A 208 13.80 -14.76 -13.63
N VAL A 209 12.53 -15.20 -13.51
CA VAL A 209 11.36 -14.30 -13.41
C VAL A 209 11.65 -13.23 -12.37
N ARG A 210 11.43 -11.96 -12.69
CA ARG A 210 11.59 -10.89 -11.71
C ARG A 210 10.24 -10.39 -11.23
N LEU A 211 10.21 -9.96 -9.97
CA LEU A 211 9.03 -9.44 -9.31
C LEU A 211 9.25 -7.98 -8.89
N PRO A 212 8.19 -7.16 -8.81
CA PRO A 212 8.24 -5.84 -8.19
C PRO A 212 8.95 -5.85 -6.83
N PHE A 213 9.80 -4.87 -6.58
CA PHE A 213 10.55 -4.75 -5.33
C PHE A 213 10.48 -3.35 -4.73
N VAL A 214 10.84 -2.31 -5.49
CA VAL A 214 10.78 -0.91 -5.04
C VAL A 214 9.94 -0.12 -6.02
N TRP A 215 8.99 0.63 -5.48
CA TRP A 215 8.19 1.61 -6.21
C TRP A 215 8.60 3.00 -5.74
N ALA A 216 8.77 3.94 -6.67
CA ALA A 216 9.07 5.34 -6.36
C ALA A 216 8.19 6.27 -7.18
N GLY A 217 7.81 7.38 -6.56
CA GLY A 217 6.99 8.41 -7.19
C GLY A 217 5.64 7.90 -7.70
N VAL A 218 4.92 7.11 -6.88
CA VAL A 218 3.62 6.56 -7.28
C VAL A 218 2.49 7.52 -6.95
N SER A 219 1.66 7.81 -7.93
CA SER A 219 0.49 8.69 -7.80
C SER A 219 -0.71 8.12 -8.53
N LEU A 220 -1.89 8.38 -7.98
CA LEU A 220 -3.18 8.01 -8.55
C LEU A 220 -3.93 9.28 -8.97
N HIS A 221 -4.27 9.36 -10.25
CA HIS A 221 -4.85 10.55 -10.90
C HIS A 221 -6.37 10.42 -11.05
N ALA A 222 -6.83 9.20 -11.30
CA ALA A 222 -8.24 8.87 -11.45
C ALA A 222 -8.54 7.49 -10.84
N THR A 223 -9.80 7.26 -10.48
CA THR A 223 -10.26 5.99 -9.89
C THR A 223 -11.34 5.35 -10.73
N GLY A 224 -11.61 4.07 -10.49
CA GLY A 224 -12.72 3.34 -11.13
C GLY A 224 -12.42 2.83 -12.54
N ALA A 225 -11.16 2.87 -12.99
CA ALA A 225 -10.76 2.30 -14.26
C ALA A 225 -10.94 0.77 -14.27
N THR A 226 -11.57 0.26 -15.33
CA THR A 226 -11.69 -1.17 -15.64
C THR A 226 -10.84 -1.58 -16.85
N ARG A 227 -10.38 -0.61 -17.64
CA ARG A 227 -9.45 -0.79 -18.75
C ARG A 227 -8.33 0.22 -18.67
N LEU A 228 -7.14 -0.19 -19.08
CA LEU A 228 -5.94 0.63 -19.08
C LEU A 228 -5.22 0.55 -20.42
N ARG A 229 -4.79 1.71 -20.91
CA ARG A 229 -3.66 1.87 -21.81
C ARG A 229 -2.40 2.02 -20.98
N VAL A 230 -1.35 1.27 -21.31
CA VAL A 230 -0.13 1.18 -20.52
C VAL A 230 1.05 1.68 -21.35
N ARG A 231 1.96 2.45 -20.75
CA ARG A 231 3.30 2.72 -21.26
C ARG A 231 4.33 2.41 -20.19
N LEU A 232 5.29 1.58 -20.54
CA LEU A 232 6.43 1.19 -19.72
C LEU A 232 7.71 1.62 -20.43
N THR A 233 8.56 2.37 -19.73
CA THR A 233 9.79 2.92 -20.30
C THR A 233 10.96 2.65 -19.35
N PRO A 234 12.08 2.06 -19.81
CA PRO A 234 13.27 1.91 -18.97
C PRO A 234 13.77 3.25 -18.46
N VAL A 235 14.28 3.28 -17.23
CA VAL A 235 14.88 4.50 -16.65
C VAL A 235 16.39 4.36 -16.49
N ALA A 236 17.10 5.47 -16.68
CA ALA A 236 18.54 5.53 -16.45
C ALA A 236 18.84 5.21 -14.97
N GLY A 237 19.75 4.26 -14.72
CA GLY A 237 20.04 3.75 -13.37
C GLY A 237 19.28 2.47 -12.98
N GLY A 238 18.38 2.00 -13.85
CA GLY A 238 17.71 0.71 -13.71
C GLY A 238 16.26 0.79 -13.22
N GLY A 239 15.47 -0.21 -13.58
CA GLY A 239 14.02 -0.20 -13.40
C GLY A 239 13.30 0.40 -14.60
N MET A 240 12.02 0.74 -14.39
CA MET A 240 11.13 1.25 -15.44
C MET A 240 10.12 2.25 -14.88
N SER A 241 9.82 3.31 -15.61
CA SER A 241 8.67 4.17 -15.32
C SER A 241 7.40 3.48 -15.80
N VAL A 242 6.31 3.65 -15.06
CA VAL A 242 4.99 3.10 -15.38
C VAL A 242 4.02 4.24 -15.56
N LEU A 243 3.34 4.30 -16.69
CA LEU A 243 2.19 5.18 -16.90
C LEU A 243 1.01 4.32 -17.32
N VAL A 244 -0.11 4.46 -16.62
CA VAL A 244 -1.38 3.85 -17.01
C VAL A 244 -2.43 4.92 -17.18
N ALA A 245 -3.20 4.82 -18.26
CA ALA A 245 -4.24 5.76 -18.65
C ALA A 245 -5.54 5.02 -18.97
N ASP A 246 -6.68 5.70 -18.95
CA ASP A 246 -7.96 5.11 -19.32
C ASP A 246 -8.10 4.91 -20.85
N GLU A 247 -9.25 4.41 -21.30
CA GLU A 247 -9.55 4.20 -22.73
C GLU A 247 -9.51 5.49 -23.57
N ALA A 248 -9.65 6.66 -22.93
CA ALA A 248 -9.53 7.96 -23.59
C ALA A 248 -8.09 8.48 -23.60
N GLY A 249 -7.15 7.78 -22.97
CA GLY A 249 -5.76 8.19 -22.83
C GLY A 249 -5.51 9.13 -21.65
N ARG A 250 -6.48 9.38 -20.78
CA ARG A 250 -6.29 10.24 -19.60
C ARG A 250 -5.54 9.48 -18.50
N PRO A 251 -4.51 10.06 -17.87
CA PRO A 251 -3.77 9.38 -16.81
C PRO A 251 -4.67 8.85 -15.69
N VAL A 252 -4.42 7.61 -15.28
CA VAL A 252 -5.09 6.94 -14.15
C VAL A 252 -4.11 6.78 -13.00
N ALA A 253 -2.89 6.31 -13.26
CA ALA A 253 -1.82 6.24 -12.28
C ALA A 253 -0.45 6.33 -12.97
N SER A 254 0.56 6.72 -12.21
CA SER A 254 1.95 6.72 -12.66
C SER A 254 2.89 6.28 -11.55
N ALA A 255 4.02 5.71 -11.92
CA ALA A 255 5.19 5.50 -11.07
C ALA A 255 6.43 5.99 -11.81
N GLU A 256 7.22 6.85 -11.16
CA GLU A 256 8.48 7.34 -11.72
C GLU A 256 9.47 6.19 -11.94
N THR A 257 9.54 5.25 -11.00
CA THR A 257 10.41 4.08 -11.12
C THR A 257 9.83 2.87 -10.39
N LEU A 258 9.86 1.74 -11.09
CA LEU A 258 9.64 0.40 -10.58
C LEU A 258 10.91 -0.42 -10.76
N VAL A 259 11.54 -0.81 -9.66
CA VAL A 259 12.69 -1.73 -9.64
C VAL A 259 12.18 -3.14 -9.39
N THR A 260 12.67 -4.10 -10.19
CA THR A 260 12.34 -5.52 -10.06
C THR A 260 13.53 -6.34 -9.59
N ARG A 261 13.26 -7.39 -8.82
CA ARG A 261 14.28 -8.34 -8.33
C ARG A 261 14.03 -9.74 -8.85
N PRO A 262 15.08 -10.53 -9.18
CA PRO A 262 14.91 -11.93 -9.53
C PRO A 262 14.18 -12.70 -8.42
N LEU A 263 13.28 -13.58 -8.83
CA LEU A 263 12.70 -14.60 -7.97
C LEU A 263 13.83 -15.58 -7.61
N GLY A 264 14.47 -15.36 -6.45
CA GLY A 264 15.64 -16.13 -6.03
C GLY A 264 15.43 -17.63 -6.17
N ARG A 265 16.36 -18.36 -6.82
CA ARG A 265 16.39 -19.82 -6.77
C ARG A 265 16.58 -20.20 -5.31
N LYS A 266 15.72 -21.08 -4.79
CA LYS A 266 15.62 -21.47 -3.37
C LYS A 266 16.91 -21.25 -2.57
N ASP A 267 16.88 -20.29 -1.66
CA ASP A 267 17.62 -20.38 -0.41
C ASP A 267 16.62 -20.63 0.73
N SER A 268 16.72 -21.84 1.26
CA SER A 268 16.44 -22.23 2.65
C SER A 268 14.99 -22.30 3.16
N ALA A 269 14.62 -23.55 3.48
CA ALA A 269 13.91 -24.01 4.67
C ALA A 269 12.75 -23.16 5.21
N ALA A 270 11.56 -23.77 5.18
CA ALA A 270 10.52 -23.46 6.16
C ALA A 270 11.14 -23.40 7.58
N PRO A 271 10.70 -22.50 8.46
CA PRO A 271 11.12 -22.55 9.85
C PRO A 271 10.75 -23.94 10.38
N ARG A 272 11.76 -24.79 10.62
CA ARG A 272 11.54 -26.04 11.36
C ARG A 272 10.95 -25.59 12.69
N ARG A 273 9.72 -26.00 12.96
CA ARG A 273 9.19 -26.07 14.32
C ARG A 273 10.23 -26.82 15.15
N THR A 274 11.00 -26.10 15.94
CA THR A 274 11.79 -26.67 17.02
C THR A 274 10.77 -27.11 18.07
N THR A 275 10.23 -28.31 17.90
CA THR A 275 9.68 -29.06 19.03
C THR A 275 10.86 -29.31 19.97
N ALA A 276 10.94 -28.52 21.03
CA ALA A 276 11.83 -28.81 22.14
C ALA A 276 11.50 -30.21 22.68
N PRO A 277 12.48 -31.09 22.89
CA PRO A 277 12.22 -32.39 23.49
C PRO A 277 11.79 -32.18 24.95
N ARG A 278 10.66 -32.78 25.32
CA ARG A 278 10.23 -32.96 26.71
C ARG A 278 11.31 -33.75 27.45
N THR A 279 12.15 -33.08 28.23
CA THR A 279 12.96 -33.72 29.26
C THR A 279 12.12 -33.89 30.52
N ALA A 280 12.07 -35.13 30.98
CA ALA A 280 11.41 -35.53 32.20
C ALA A 280 12.09 -34.92 33.44
N SER A 281 11.26 -34.68 34.45
CA SER A 281 11.59 -34.19 35.79
C SER A 281 12.69 -34.98 36.50
N THR A 282 13.67 -34.27 37.06
CA THR A 282 14.44 -34.68 38.25
C THR A 282 14.84 -33.44 39.09
N GLY A 283 14.28 -33.35 40.31
CA GLY A 283 14.84 -32.80 41.56
C GLY A 283 15.39 -31.34 41.62
N PRO A 284 15.04 -30.54 42.65
CA PRO A 284 15.56 -29.19 42.81
C PRO A 284 16.92 -29.18 43.51
N PRO A 285 17.82 -28.25 43.18
CA PRO A 285 18.81 -27.79 44.15
C PRO A 285 18.75 -26.27 44.38
N HIS A 286 18.68 -25.95 45.67
CA HIS A 286 19.27 -24.82 46.39
C HIS A 286 19.26 -23.40 45.78
N ARG A 287 18.55 -22.52 46.49
CA ARG A 287 18.76 -21.06 46.47
C ARG A 287 20.06 -20.70 47.18
N PRO A 288 20.90 -19.81 46.61
CA PRO A 288 21.83 -19.00 47.38
C PRO A 288 21.14 -17.72 47.87
N ASP A 289 21.43 -17.34 49.11
CA ASP A 289 20.95 -16.14 49.80
C ASP A 289 21.42 -14.83 49.15
N PRO A 290 20.67 -13.71 49.32
CA PRO A 290 21.08 -12.40 48.83
C PRO A 290 22.10 -11.74 49.78
N PRO A 291 23.12 -11.01 49.26
CA PRO A 291 23.94 -10.17 50.11
C PRO A 291 23.21 -8.89 50.54
N SER A 292 23.56 -8.50 51.75
CA SER A 292 23.02 -7.46 52.62
C SER A 292 23.07 -6.03 52.09
N SER A 293 22.01 -5.31 52.45
CA SER A 293 21.89 -3.87 52.76
C SER A 293 23.14 -2.98 52.79
N GLN A 294 23.05 -1.85 52.09
CA GLN A 294 23.60 -0.56 52.54
C GLN A 294 22.52 0.54 52.37
N PRO A 295 22.39 1.50 53.32
CA PRO A 295 21.38 2.55 53.24
C PRO A 295 21.90 3.86 52.64
N ARG A 296 21.02 4.47 51.83
CA ARG A 296 20.71 5.91 51.62
C ARG A 296 21.84 6.91 51.33
N ALA A 297 21.65 7.63 50.21
CA ALA A 297 21.72 9.09 50.18
C ALA A 297 20.61 9.65 49.27
N SER A 298 19.83 10.59 49.81
CA SER A 298 18.78 11.35 49.11
C SER A 298 19.39 12.44 48.22
N PRO A 299 18.66 12.94 47.19
CA PRO A 299 18.77 14.34 46.80
C PRO A 299 17.57 15.12 47.33
N SER A 300 17.88 16.12 48.16
CA SER A 300 16.97 17.20 48.55
C SER A 300 16.72 18.15 47.38
N SER A 301 15.48 18.61 47.33
CA SER A 301 14.95 19.70 46.53
C SER A 301 15.79 20.98 46.51
N ALA A 302 15.76 21.69 45.37
CA ALA A 302 15.64 23.13 45.35
C ALA A 302 14.69 23.55 44.23
N ARG A 303 13.67 24.29 44.64
CA ARG A 303 12.64 24.94 43.81
C ARG A 303 12.90 26.45 43.91
N THR A 304 12.30 27.17 42.97
CA THR A 304 11.94 28.60 42.98
C THR A 304 12.88 29.60 42.32
N GLY A 305 12.25 30.43 41.49
CA GLY A 305 12.83 31.52 40.71
C GLY A 305 11.84 32.00 39.65
N SER A 306 10.67 32.49 40.09
CA SER A 306 9.74 33.25 39.25
C SER A 306 10.28 34.66 38.99
N ALA A 307 9.97 35.26 37.84
CA ALA A 307 9.03 36.40 37.75
C ALA A 307 9.25 37.29 36.52
N SER A 308 8.14 37.95 36.16
CA SER A 308 7.92 39.15 35.33
C SER A 308 7.81 38.93 33.82
N THR A 309 6.67 39.15 33.14
CA THR A 309 5.68 40.25 32.97
C THR A 309 6.17 41.52 32.26
N GLY A 310 5.52 41.81 31.13
CA GLY A 310 5.45 43.11 30.43
C GLY A 310 5.13 42.90 28.94
N SER A 311 3.86 42.82 28.49
CA SER A 311 2.85 43.89 28.28
C SER A 311 2.97 44.68 26.96
N ARG A 312 1.98 44.44 26.08
CA ARG A 312 1.18 45.37 25.21
C ARG A 312 1.79 45.98 23.94
N ASN A 313 1.19 45.64 22.78
CA ASN A 313 0.29 46.45 21.90
C ASN A 313 1.08 47.30 20.88
N ALA A 314 0.68 47.64 19.65
CA ALA A 314 -0.57 47.64 18.87
C ALA A 314 -0.17 47.91 17.38
N THR A 315 -0.79 47.30 16.36
CA THR A 315 -1.84 47.87 15.46
C THR A 315 -1.36 48.44 14.10
N THR A 316 -1.84 47.78 13.01
CA THR A 316 -2.29 48.28 11.67
C THR A 316 -1.26 48.95 10.74
N THR A 317 -1.09 48.58 9.46
CA THR A 317 -1.97 48.97 8.33
C THR A 317 -1.56 48.25 7.01
N LEU A 318 -2.54 47.91 6.16
CA LEU A 318 -2.51 47.41 4.75
C LEU A 318 -3.17 48.49 3.84
N PRO A 319 -3.32 48.36 2.49
CA PRO A 319 -2.56 47.73 1.38
C PRO A 319 -2.42 48.77 0.18
N PRO A 320 -2.42 48.49 -1.17
CA PRO A 320 -3.34 47.62 -1.97
C PRO A 320 -2.83 46.90 -3.26
N SER A 321 -3.70 45.99 -3.75
CA SER A 321 -3.99 45.58 -5.16
C SER A 321 -3.00 44.64 -5.89
N ALA A 322 -3.38 43.69 -6.78
CA ALA A 322 -4.65 43.37 -7.46
C ALA A 322 -4.67 41.92 -8.03
N SER A 323 -5.88 41.39 -8.30
CA SER A 323 -6.29 40.39 -9.33
C SER A 323 -5.65 38.99 -9.35
N GLY A 324 -6.34 37.86 -9.48
CA GLY A 324 -7.76 37.55 -9.69
C GLY A 324 -7.98 36.04 -9.86
N TRP A 325 -9.26 35.64 -9.84
CA TRP A 325 -9.86 34.36 -10.24
C TRP A 325 -9.83 33.16 -9.27
N THR A 326 -10.95 33.09 -8.57
CA THR A 326 -11.55 32.01 -7.76
C THR A 326 -11.99 30.80 -8.61
N ARG A 327 -11.85 29.58 -8.06
CA ARG A 327 -12.78 28.48 -8.33
C ARG A 327 -13.05 27.69 -7.05
N ALA A 328 -14.27 27.81 -6.54
CA ALA A 328 -14.75 27.20 -5.30
C ALA A 328 -15.20 25.74 -5.55
N ARG A 329 -14.77 24.81 -4.67
CA ARG A 329 -15.38 23.49 -4.54
C ARG A 329 -16.56 23.59 -3.57
N ALA A 330 -17.78 23.41 -4.08
CA ALA A 330 -18.99 23.39 -3.28
C ALA A 330 -19.09 22.08 -2.48
N ARG A 331 -19.28 22.21 -1.17
CA ARG A 331 -19.74 21.14 -0.27
C ARG A 331 -21.26 21.18 -0.23
N CYS A 332 -21.92 20.04 -0.40
CA CYS A 332 -23.32 19.87 -0.04
C CYS A 332 -23.47 18.76 1.00
N ARG A 333 -24.22 19.03 2.07
CA ARG A 333 -24.68 18.08 3.09
C ARG A 333 -26.21 17.96 3.02
N SER A 334 -26.67 16.71 3.22
CA SER A 334 -28.00 16.23 3.70
C SER A 334 -29.22 16.46 2.77
N THR A 335 -30.17 15.52 2.57
CA THR A 335 -30.85 14.63 3.55
C THR A 335 -31.59 13.44 2.86
N CYS A 336 -31.93 12.41 3.67
CA CYS A 336 -32.94 11.33 3.52
C CYS A 336 -32.49 9.92 3.07
N LEU A 337 -32.63 8.96 4.01
CA LEU A 337 -32.55 7.50 3.88
C LEU A 337 -33.75 6.95 3.08
N PRO A 338 -33.58 5.80 2.41
CA PRO A 338 -34.23 4.59 2.92
C PRO A 338 -33.40 3.30 2.86
N ALA A 339 -33.81 2.37 3.74
CA ALA A 339 -33.71 0.90 3.71
C ALA A 339 -32.35 0.19 3.48
N LEU A 340 -31.99 -0.61 4.49
CA LEU A 340 -30.85 -1.52 4.59
C LEU A 340 -30.76 -2.51 3.41
N SER A 341 -29.61 -2.47 2.73
CA SER A 341 -29.04 -3.58 1.95
C SER A 341 -27.71 -4.00 2.59
N PRO A 342 -27.26 -5.26 2.45
CA PRO A 342 -26.08 -5.76 3.17
C PRO A 342 -24.82 -4.98 2.80
N LEU A 343 -24.01 -4.67 3.81
CA LEU A 343 -22.74 -3.94 3.69
C LEU A 343 -21.77 -4.69 2.76
N PRO A 344 -21.07 -3.99 1.84
CA PRO A 344 -20.08 -4.63 0.98
C PRO A 344 -18.84 -5.11 1.76
N THR A 345 -18.29 -6.24 1.32
CA THR A 345 -17.07 -6.86 1.85
C THR A 345 -15.83 -6.14 1.31
N THR A 346 -15.53 -4.97 1.84
CA THR A 346 -14.29 -4.23 1.52
C THR A 346 -13.09 -4.79 2.29
N MET A 347 -11.85 -4.70 1.75
CA MET A 347 -10.61 -4.91 2.54
C MET A 347 -10.54 -4.02 3.79
N TRP A 348 -11.24 -2.88 3.76
CA TRP A 348 -11.10 -1.80 4.73
C TRP A 348 -12.46 -1.34 5.26
N GLN A 349 -12.74 -1.62 6.53
CA GLN A 349 -13.92 -1.07 7.18
C GLN A 349 -13.56 0.26 7.87
N ARG A 350 -14.25 1.34 7.48
CA ARG A 350 -14.35 2.54 8.34
C ARG A 350 -15.34 2.24 9.47
N ARG A 351 -14.91 2.37 10.73
CA ARG A 351 -15.87 2.56 11.82
C ARG A 351 -16.47 3.97 11.73
N PRO A 352 -17.78 4.16 11.96
CA PRO A 352 -18.36 5.49 12.09
C PRO A 352 -17.73 6.22 13.29
N PRO A 353 -17.67 7.57 13.25
CA PRO A 353 -17.14 8.35 14.36
C PRO A 353 -17.95 8.10 15.64
N PRO A 354 -17.32 8.15 16.84
CA PRO A 354 -18.06 8.08 18.08
C PRO A 354 -19.07 9.24 18.16
N PRO A 355 -20.26 9.03 18.75
CA PRO A 355 -21.20 10.12 18.96
C PRO A 355 -20.53 11.24 19.78
N PRO A 356 -20.89 12.51 19.54
CA PRO A 356 -20.32 13.62 20.29
C PRO A 356 -20.55 13.41 21.79
N ALA A 357 -19.50 13.61 22.59
CA ALA A 357 -19.57 13.51 24.04
C ALA A 357 -20.70 14.42 24.56
N GLY A 358 -21.74 13.80 25.11
CA GLY A 358 -22.84 14.53 25.74
C GLY A 358 -22.28 15.42 26.85
N ARG A 359 -22.63 16.70 26.80
CA ARG A 359 -22.38 17.63 27.90
C ARG A 359 -23.11 17.09 29.13
N TRP A 360 -22.35 16.69 30.15
CA TRP A 360 -22.88 16.45 31.48
C TRP A 360 -23.42 17.78 32.02
N ARG A 361 -24.75 17.89 32.11
CA ARG A 361 -25.38 18.94 32.91
C ARG A 361 -25.32 18.46 34.36
N SER A 362 -24.57 19.19 35.18
CA SER A 362 -24.63 19.10 36.64
C SER A 362 -26.03 19.51 37.11
N CYS A 363 -26.79 18.59 37.69
CA CYS A 363 -27.91 18.95 38.55
C CYS A 363 -27.36 19.34 39.92
N SER A 364 -27.63 20.57 40.36
CA SER A 364 -27.50 20.98 41.76
C SER A 364 -28.73 20.50 42.54
N PRO A 365 -28.59 20.09 43.81
CA PRO A 365 -29.72 19.65 44.63
C PRO A 365 -30.49 20.86 45.17
N GLY A 366 -31.81 20.76 45.15
CA GLY A 366 -32.76 21.62 45.87
C GLY A 366 -33.71 20.75 46.68
#